data_AF-A0A7X9XP20-F1
#
_entry.id   AF-A0A7X9XP20-F1
#
_cell.length_a   1.000
_cell.length_b   1.000
_cell.length_c   1.000
_cell.angle_alpha   90.00
_cell.angle_beta   90.00
_cell.angle_gamma   90.00
#
_symmetry.space_group_name_H-M   'P 1'
#
loop_
_entity.id
_entity.type
_entity.pdbx_description
1 polymer ?
#
loop_
_entity_poly.entity_id
_entity_poly.type
_entity_poly.pdbx_seq_one_letter_code
_entity_poly.pdbx_strand_id
1 'polypeptide(L)'
;MSKFDYGSFTGGYDEFAVNAEKYTYEEAVKIFEEEYDYKDSKVGKEIGQYAVSNAFVKWRAGINEDHEPCVCWWLEYSKRPKGSCPVYAFHRRQKNDREWGNEIVN
;
A
#
# COMPACT_ATOMS: atom_id res chain seq x y z
N MET A 1 -8.52 19.02 -3.17
CA MET A 1 -8.13 17.87 -2.34
C MET A 1 -8.70 16.61 -2.96
N SER A 2 -7.93 15.52 -2.96
CA SER A 2 -8.42 14.22 -3.40
C SER A 2 -9.55 13.72 -2.50
N LYS A 3 -10.54 13.01 -3.07
CA LYS A 3 -11.59 12.32 -2.30
C LYS A 3 -11.09 11.04 -1.61
N PHE A 4 -9.89 10.59 -1.95
CA PHE A 4 -9.26 9.43 -1.34
C PHE A 4 -8.86 9.74 0.11
N ASP A 5 -9.10 8.80 1.04
CA ASP A 5 -8.66 8.87 2.44
C ASP A 5 -7.66 7.76 2.73
N TYR A 6 -8.12 6.53 2.78
CA TYR A 6 -7.28 5.34 2.81
C TYR A 6 -8.10 4.16 2.25
N GLY A 7 -7.42 3.08 1.90
CA GLY A 7 -8.09 1.87 1.44
C GLY A 7 -7.13 0.76 1.04
N SER A 8 -7.68 -0.45 0.99
CA SER A 8 -6.96 -1.64 0.55
C SER A 8 -6.94 -1.73 -0.97
N PHE A 9 -5.85 -2.29 -1.51
CA PHE A 9 -5.67 -2.55 -2.92
C PHE A 9 -5.39 -4.04 -3.13
N THR A 10 -5.89 -4.59 -4.23
CA THR A 10 -5.69 -5.99 -4.62
C THR A 10 -5.06 -6.05 -5.99
N GLY A 11 -4.18 -7.04 -6.21
CA GLY A 11 -3.50 -7.24 -7.50
C GLY A 11 -2.23 -6.41 -7.72
N GLY A 12 -1.53 -6.08 -6.64
CA GLY A 12 -0.27 -5.34 -6.67
C GLY A 12 0.66 -5.75 -5.53
N TYR A 13 1.84 -5.14 -5.47
CA TYR A 13 2.79 -5.35 -4.37
C TYR A 13 2.23 -4.78 -3.06
N ASP A 14 1.89 -3.50 -3.00
CA ASP A 14 1.33 -2.90 -1.78
C ASP A 14 -0.17 -3.18 -1.63
N GLU A 15 -0.58 -3.41 -0.39
CA GLU A 15 -1.91 -3.92 -0.03
C GLU A 15 -2.82 -2.84 0.54
N PHE A 16 -2.26 -1.72 0.98
CA PHE A 16 -2.99 -0.65 1.62
C PHE A 16 -2.35 0.69 1.32
N ALA A 17 -3.15 1.75 1.12
CA ALA A 17 -2.61 3.09 0.94
C ALA A 17 -3.36 4.14 1.75
N VAL A 18 -2.62 5.11 2.26
CA VAL A 18 -3.15 6.23 3.07
C VAL A 18 -2.77 7.56 2.42
N ASN A 19 -3.71 8.50 2.38
CA ASN A 19 -3.51 9.81 1.80
C ASN A 19 -2.43 10.63 2.53
N ALA A 20 -1.30 10.87 1.85
CA ALA A 20 -0.16 11.60 2.40
C ALA A 20 -0.35 13.13 2.45
N GLU A 21 -1.38 13.67 1.80
CA GLU A 21 -1.75 15.10 1.92
C GLU A 21 -2.64 15.36 3.14
N LYS A 22 -3.34 14.34 3.65
CA LYS A 22 -4.27 14.46 4.79
C LYS A 22 -3.67 13.96 6.11
N TYR A 23 -2.87 12.90 6.04
CA TYR A 23 -2.31 12.24 7.22
C TYR A 23 -0.79 12.35 7.20
N THR A 24 -0.22 12.52 8.38
CA THR A 24 1.22 12.37 8.59
C THR A 24 1.62 10.90 8.46
N TYR A 25 2.92 10.65 8.27
CA TYR A 25 3.44 9.27 8.25
C TYR A 25 3.07 8.49 9.52
N GLU A 26 3.17 9.12 10.69
CA GLU A 26 2.85 8.49 11.99
C GLU A 26 1.36 8.13 12.10
N GLU A 27 0.47 8.99 11.60
CA GLU A 27 -0.96 8.72 11.55
C GLU A 27 -1.28 7.62 10.54
N ALA A 28 -0.62 7.63 9.38
CA ALA A 28 -0.78 6.59 8.37
C ALA A 28 -0.38 5.21 8.89
N VAL A 29 0.72 5.13 9.65
CA VAL A 29 1.15 3.90 10.34
C VAL A 29 0.08 3.44 11.33
N LYS A 30 -0.48 4.34 12.15
CA LYS A 30 -1.54 3.98 13.10
C LYS A 30 -2.79 3.44 12.40
N ILE A 31 -3.24 4.10 11.33
CA ILE A 31 -4.39 3.65 10.53
C ILE A 31 -4.13 2.25 9.98
N PHE A 32 -2.93 2.01 9.45
CA PHE A 32 -2.55 0.69 8.94
C PHE A 32 -2.52 -0.38 10.06
N GLU A 33 -1.93 -0.07 11.22
CA GLU A 33 -1.87 -0.99 12.35
C GLU A 33 -3.25 -1.31 12.94
N GLU A 34 -4.17 -0.34 12.95
CA GLU A 34 -5.55 -0.49 13.41
C GLU A 34 -6.39 -1.32 12.43
N GLU A 35 -6.28 -1.03 11.12
CA GLU A 35 -7.05 -1.75 10.08
C GLU A 35 -6.67 -3.23 10.00
N TYR A 36 -5.38 -3.55 10.22
CA TYR A 36 -4.86 -4.91 10.15
C TYR A 36 -4.72 -5.60 11.52
N ASP A 37 -5.26 -4.99 12.59
CA ASP A 37 -5.22 -5.51 13.97
C ASP A 37 -3.82 -6.03 14.38
N TYR A 38 -2.79 -5.23 14.10
CA TYR A 38 -1.39 -5.59 14.33
C TYR A 38 -1.09 -5.80 15.83
N LYS A 39 -1.92 -5.25 16.72
CA LYS A 39 -1.71 -5.23 18.17
C LYS A 39 -2.20 -6.51 18.86
N ASP A 40 -3.30 -7.12 18.42
CA ASP A 40 -3.89 -8.29 19.07
C ASP A 40 -3.70 -9.61 18.31
N SER A 41 -3.35 -9.57 17.02
CA SER A 41 -3.14 -10.79 16.25
C SER A 41 -1.74 -11.39 16.45
N LYS A 42 -1.65 -12.70 16.70
CA LYS A 42 -0.37 -13.47 16.60
C LYS A 42 0.33 -13.23 15.26
N VAL A 43 -0.47 -12.95 14.23
CA VAL A 43 -0.09 -12.58 12.87
C VAL A 43 0.63 -11.22 12.85
N GLY A 44 0.14 -10.18 13.51
CA GLY A 44 0.84 -8.88 13.62
C GLY A 44 2.21 -8.97 14.29
N LYS A 45 2.38 -9.86 15.28
CA LYS A 45 3.69 -10.17 15.89
C LYS A 45 4.64 -10.96 14.98
N GLU A 46 4.12 -11.82 14.09
CA GLU A 46 4.94 -12.61 13.16
C GLU A 46 5.28 -11.86 11.86
N ILE A 47 4.38 -11.00 11.38
CA ILE A 47 4.58 -10.07 10.27
C ILE A 47 5.20 -8.76 10.78
N GLY A 48 6.05 -8.80 11.81
CA GLY A 48 6.57 -7.60 12.52
C GLY A 48 7.42 -6.63 11.67
N GLN A 49 7.35 -6.71 10.34
CA GLN A 49 7.94 -5.78 9.39
C GLN A 49 6.90 -5.46 8.31
N TYR A 50 6.54 -4.18 8.18
CA TYR A 50 5.87 -3.65 7.00
C TYR A 50 6.87 -2.78 6.23
N ALA A 51 6.77 -2.77 4.91
CA ALA A 51 7.47 -1.80 4.07
C ALA A 51 6.50 -0.66 3.77
N VAL A 52 7.00 0.58 3.84
CA VAL A 52 6.24 1.76 3.39
C VAL A 52 6.95 2.33 2.18
N SER A 53 6.19 2.55 1.12
CA SER A 53 6.67 3.19 -0.11
C SER A 53 5.86 4.45 -0.40
N ASN A 54 6.48 5.41 -1.09
CA ASN A 54 5.76 6.57 -1.60
C ASN A 54 5.13 6.19 -2.94
N ALA A 55 3.81 6.28 -3.05
CA ALA A 55 3.08 5.94 -4.27
C ALA A 55 2.01 7.00 -4.58
N PHE A 56 1.24 6.77 -5.64
CA PHE A 56 0.18 7.66 -6.06
C PHE A 56 -1.11 6.88 -6.33
N VAL A 57 -2.23 7.38 -5.83
CA VAL A 57 -3.56 6.83 -6.11
C VAL A 57 -4.29 7.70 -7.13
N LYS A 58 -4.93 7.06 -8.11
CA LYS A 58 -5.70 7.74 -9.14
C LYS A 58 -7.03 7.03 -9.41
N TRP A 59 -8.12 7.80 -9.42
CA TRP A 59 -9.41 7.31 -9.88
C TRP A 59 -9.41 7.26 -11.41
N ARG A 60 -9.56 6.07 -12.00
CA ARG A 60 -9.68 5.91 -13.45
C ARG A 60 -10.39 4.60 -13.81
N ALA A 61 -10.82 4.52 -15.06
CA ALA A 61 -11.15 3.23 -15.67
C ALA A 61 -9.85 2.43 -15.91
N GLY A 62 -9.93 1.12 -15.69
CA GLY A 62 -8.86 0.17 -15.94
C GLY A 62 -9.42 -1.24 -16.06
N ILE A 63 -8.52 -2.19 -16.30
CA ILE A 63 -8.84 -3.62 -16.38
C ILE A 63 -8.12 -4.26 -15.19
N ASN A 64 -8.84 -5.02 -14.37
CA ASN A 64 -8.27 -5.73 -13.23
C ASN A 64 -7.55 -7.02 -13.66
N GLU A 65 -7.01 -7.78 -12.71
CA GLU A 65 -6.29 -9.03 -12.99
C GLU A 65 -7.20 -10.11 -13.63
N ASP A 66 -8.50 -10.08 -13.32
CA ASP A 66 -9.53 -10.97 -13.90
C ASP A 66 -9.98 -10.54 -15.31
N HIS A 67 -9.31 -9.56 -15.91
CA HIS A 67 -9.65 -8.98 -17.22
C HIS A 67 -11.02 -8.29 -17.28
N GLU A 68 -11.57 -7.90 -16.13
CA GLU A 68 -12.82 -7.18 -16.05
C GLU A 68 -12.61 -5.66 -16.02
N PRO A 69 -13.41 -4.89 -16.78
CA PRO A 69 -13.35 -3.44 -16.74
C PRO A 69 -13.89 -2.90 -15.42
N CYS A 70 -13.08 -2.12 -14.71
CA CYS A 70 -13.43 -1.54 -13.41
C CYS A 70 -13.09 -0.05 -13.35
N VAL A 71 -13.94 0.73 -12.68
CA VAL A 71 -13.68 2.13 -12.37
C VAL A 71 -13.50 2.26 -10.86
N CYS A 72 -12.24 2.33 -10.44
CA CYS A 72 -11.86 2.33 -9.03
C CYS A 72 -10.59 3.18 -8.81
N TRP A 73 -10.11 3.16 -7.57
CA TRP A 73 -8.81 3.72 -7.22
C TRP A 73 -7.71 2.75 -7.67
N TRP A 74 -6.76 3.27 -8.44
CA TRP A 74 -5.58 2.53 -8.90
C TRP A 74 -4.34 3.06 -8.20
N LEU A 75 -3.49 2.14 -7.75
CA LEU A 75 -2.20 2.45 -7.14
C LEU A 75 -1.11 2.45 -8.22
N GLU A 76 -0.36 3.56 -8.31
CA GLU A 76 0.67 3.79 -9.31
C GLU A 76 1.98 4.19 -8.63
N TYR A 77 3.05 3.46 -8.94
CA TYR A 77 4.39 3.66 -8.37
C TYR A 77 5.32 4.51 -9.26
N SER A 78 4.87 4.85 -10.46
CA SER A 78 5.64 5.63 -11.43
C SER A 78 5.55 7.15 -11.16
N LYS A 79 6.25 7.96 -11.97
CA LYS A 79 6.24 9.43 -11.87
C LYS A 79 4.83 9.96 -11.67
N ARG A 80 4.65 10.84 -10.66
CA ARG A 80 3.36 11.43 -10.22
C ARG A 80 2.44 11.73 -11.41
N PRO A 81 1.41 10.89 -11.64
CA PRO A 81 0.45 11.13 -12.71
C PRO A 81 -0.33 12.43 -12.48
N LYS A 82 -0.69 13.14 -13.54
CA LYS A 82 -1.55 14.33 -13.40
C LYS A 82 -2.89 13.94 -12.78
N GLY A 83 -3.29 14.66 -11.72
CA GLY A 83 -4.52 14.41 -10.98
C GLY A 83 -4.47 13.21 -10.02
N SER A 84 -3.27 12.71 -9.69
CA SER A 84 -3.11 11.68 -8.66
C SER A 84 -2.94 12.28 -7.27
N CYS A 85 -3.33 11.49 -6.28
CA CYS A 85 -3.13 11.75 -4.86
C CYS A 85 -1.85 11.05 -4.40
N PRO A 86 -0.88 11.75 -3.78
CA PRO A 86 0.24 11.07 -3.14
C PRO A 86 -0.27 10.26 -1.93
N VAL A 87 0.30 9.08 -1.74
CA VAL A 87 -0.07 8.16 -0.67
C VAL A 87 1.16 7.50 -0.06
N TYR A 88 1.05 7.14 1.21
CA TYR A 88 1.89 6.12 1.84
C TYR A 88 1.29 4.76 1.52
N ALA A 89 1.98 3.97 0.71
CA ALA A 89 1.59 2.60 0.39
C ALA A 89 2.31 1.65 1.34
N PHE A 90 1.54 0.73 1.92
CA PHE A 90 1.98 -0.24 2.90
C PHE A 90 1.92 -1.65 2.32
N HIS A 91 2.99 -2.40 2.58
CA HIS A 91 3.11 -3.80 2.22
C HIS A 91 3.48 -4.62 3.44
N ARG A 92 2.72 -5.69 3.73
CA ARG A 92 3.06 -6.63 4.80
C ARG A 92 4.19 -7.53 4.34
N ARG A 93 5.35 -7.51 5.01
CA ARG A 93 6.40 -8.49 4.72
C ARG A 93 6.03 -9.81 5.35
N GLN A 94 5.90 -10.86 4.55
CA GLN A 94 5.81 -12.19 5.12
C GLN A 94 7.20 -12.63 5.56
N LYS A 95 7.28 -13.37 6.67
CA LYS A 95 8.56 -13.87 7.23
C LYS A 95 9.34 -14.77 6.25
N ASN A 96 8.68 -15.25 5.19
CA ASN A 96 9.27 -16.04 4.09
C ASN A 96 9.78 -15.20 2.90
N ASP A 97 9.65 -13.87 2.89
CA ASP A 97 10.23 -13.01 1.84
C ASP A 97 11.77 -12.89 1.90
N ARG A 98 12.42 -13.73 2.73
CA ARG A 98 13.88 -13.78 2.89
C ARG A 98 14.61 -14.43 1.70
N GLU A 99 13.91 -15.02 0.73
CA GLU A 99 14.55 -15.69 -0.41
C GLU A 99 14.76 -14.81 -1.66
N TRP A 100 14.21 -13.59 -1.73
CA TRP A 100 14.30 -12.74 -2.93
C TRP A 100 15.12 -11.46 -2.75
N GLY A 101 16.17 -11.50 -1.91
CA GLY A 101 17.01 -10.34 -1.65
C GLY A 101 18.47 -10.62 -1.27
N ASN A 102 19.01 -11.81 -1.60
CA ASN A 102 20.43 -12.11 -1.42
C ASN A 102 21.15 -12.16 -2.77
N GLU A 103 21.40 -11.00 -3.37
CA GLU A 103 22.69 -10.77 -4.02
C GLU A 103 23.49 -9.84 -3.09
N ILE A 104 24.06 -10.46 -2.06
CA ILE A 104 25.24 -9.88 -1.40
C ILE A 104 26.36 -10.03 -2.43
N VAL A 105 26.68 -8.93 -3.12
CA VAL A 105 27.99 -8.79 -3.78
C VAL A 105 29.05 -8.88 -2.69
N ASN A 106 29.79 -9.99 -2.70
CA ASN A 106 31.03 -10.18 -1.93
C ASN A 106 32.09 -9.14 -2.33
#